data_AF-A0A420PI51-F1
#
_entry.id   AF-A0A420PI51-F1
#
_cell.length_a   1.000
_cell.length_b   1.000
_cell.length_c   1.000
_cell.angle_alpha   90.00
_cell.angle_beta   90.00
_cell.angle_gamma   90.00
#
_symmetry.space_group_name_H-M   'P 1'
#
loop_
_entity.id
_entity.type
_entity.pdbx_description
1 polymer ?
#
loop_
_entity_poly.entity_id
_entity_poly.type
_entity_poly.pdbx_seq_one_letter_code
_entity_poly.pdbx_strand_id
1 'polypeptide(L)'
;MEKKNCGVTSILTAKGLAQTNKARIVCLFGLAENTKWIQDIPPITYVEGGKRYASTVDLAGGLAEGTLLGEEVVDLTVETLEDQWDSWNEPQKRLSALEIYKPLDEIEEQDMRLRIQIRDLVQTIAKSKGRNIKTLIVTHGGKINTLTGHYRTRLELNNGKWELTSSSCFANLSSAVYKFSSATDEKAELVEVDESEYHAQLLGSDYQRPRGFTYIDSSGKAADERQLYEMFLKKTHEEVIARKSTPILWALVRWDGTAC
;
A
#
# COMPACT_ATOMS: atom_id res chain seq x y z
N MET A 1 1.20 29.87 -9.50
CA MET A 1 1.16 28.80 -8.49
C MET A 1 1.39 27.50 -9.24
N GLU A 2 2.60 26.97 -9.15
CA GLU A 2 3.01 25.76 -9.89
C GLU A 2 2.18 24.57 -9.41
N LYS A 3 1.46 23.94 -10.34
CA LYS A 3 0.81 22.65 -10.11
C LYS A 3 1.90 21.60 -9.89
N LYS A 4 2.12 21.18 -8.65
CA LYS A 4 2.86 19.95 -8.38
C LYS A 4 2.01 18.79 -8.88
N ASN A 5 2.34 18.28 -10.07
CA ASN A 5 1.86 16.99 -10.57
C ASN A 5 2.30 15.91 -9.58
N CYS A 6 1.39 15.48 -8.71
CA CYS A 6 1.56 14.35 -7.81
C CYS A 6 0.70 13.22 -8.41
N GLY A 7 1.27 12.08 -8.81
CA GLY A 7 0.48 10.88 -9.07
C GLY A 7 0.98 9.94 -10.17
N VAL A 8 1.10 10.41 -11.41
CA VAL A 8 1.17 9.49 -12.57
C VAL A 8 2.54 8.81 -12.78
N THR A 9 3.60 9.32 -12.15
CA THR A 9 4.96 8.82 -12.36
C THR A 9 5.21 7.44 -11.73
N SER A 10 4.47 7.01 -10.70
CA SER A 10 4.79 5.78 -9.96
C SER A 10 4.38 4.50 -10.70
N ILE A 11 3.19 4.47 -11.31
CA ILE A 11 2.65 3.30 -12.01
C ILE A 11 3.37 3.09 -13.36
N LEU A 12 3.66 4.17 -14.09
CA LEU A 12 4.39 4.09 -15.36
C LEU A 12 5.84 3.61 -15.17
N THR A 13 6.49 4.00 -14.07
CA THR A 13 7.85 3.53 -13.74
C THR A 13 7.84 2.04 -13.37
N ALA A 14 6.83 1.57 -12.62
CA ALA A 14 6.63 0.15 -12.34
C ALA A 14 6.30 -0.67 -13.60
N LYS A 15 5.49 -0.11 -14.53
CA LYS A 15 5.23 -0.72 -15.85
C LYS A 15 6.51 -0.86 -16.69
N GLY A 16 7.38 0.15 -16.68
CA GLY A 16 8.69 0.09 -17.36
C GLY A 16 9.59 -1.04 -16.84
N LEU A 17 9.52 -1.34 -15.55
CA LEU A 17 10.24 -2.47 -14.93
C LEU A 17 9.63 -3.85 -15.27
N ALA A 18 8.30 -3.93 -15.42
CA ALA A 18 7.57 -5.16 -15.68
C ALA A 18 7.61 -5.64 -17.15
N GLN A 19 7.78 -4.73 -18.12
CA GLN A 19 7.56 -5.03 -19.55
C GLN A 19 8.66 -5.81 -20.27
N THR A 20 9.74 -6.23 -19.60
CA THR A 20 10.76 -7.05 -20.29
C THR A 20 10.59 -8.53 -19.97
N ASN A 21 10.45 -9.36 -21.00
CA ASN A 21 10.43 -10.83 -20.88
C ASN A 21 11.76 -11.42 -20.30
N LYS A 22 12.75 -10.56 -20.07
CA LYS A 22 14.04 -10.83 -19.40
C LYS A 22 14.12 -10.25 -17.98
N ALA A 23 13.13 -9.48 -17.53
CA ALA A 23 13.13 -8.80 -16.24
C ALA A 23 13.42 -9.78 -15.11
N ARG A 24 14.37 -9.46 -14.26
CA ARG A 24 14.65 -10.21 -13.02
C ARG A 24 13.65 -9.87 -11.91
N ILE A 25 12.72 -8.96 -12.18
CA ILE A 25 11.74 -8.42 -11.24
C ILE A 25 10.34 -8.71 -11.78
N VAL A 26 9.48 -9.24 -10.92
CA VAL A 26 8.04 -9.40 -11.14
C VAL A 26 7.34 -8.32 -10.32
N CYS A 27 6.44 -7.55 -10.93
CA CYS A 27 5.65 -6.56 -10.19
C CYS A 27 4.38 -7.23 -9.68
N LEU A 28 4.11 -7.16 -8.38
CA LEU A 28 2.82 -7.49 -7.81
C LEU A 28 2.10 -6.18 -7.48
N PHE A 29 0.94 -6.02 -8.09
CA PHE A 29 -0.04 -4.99 -7.76
C PHE A 29 -1.14 -5.63 -6.92
N GLY A 30 -1.87 -4.85 -6.13
CA GLY A 30 -3.01 -5.44 -5.41
C GLY A 30 -3.16 -5.10 -3.95
N LEU A 31 -2.18 -4.48 -3.30
CA LEU A 31 -2.21 -4.43 -1.84
C LEU A 31 -3.12 -3.30 -1.35
N ALA A 32 -4.24 -3.69 -0.74
CA ALA A 32 -5.14 -2.75 -0.10
C ALA A 32 -4.50 -2.18 1.17
N GLU A 33 -4.58 -0.87 1.31
CA GLU A 33 -4.13 -0.17 2.49
C GLU A 33 -5.01 -0.45 3.72
N ASN A 34 -4.39 -0.25 4.88
CA ASN A 34 -5.04 -0.49 6.16
C ASN A 34 -6.00 0.65 6.53
N THR A 35 -5.66 1.88 6.13
CA THR A 35 -6.51 3.05 6.24
C THR A 35 -7.67 3.02 5.24
N LYS A 36 -8.62 3.94 5.44
CA LYS A 36 -9.82 4.10 4.60
C LYS A 36 -9.97 5.53 4.09
N TRP A 37 -8.87 6.29 4.08
CA TRP A 37 -8.87 7.59 3.45
C TRP A 37 -9.22 7.45 1.97
N ILE A 38 -9.77 8.52 1.40
CA ILE A 38 -10.24 8.55 0.01
C ILE A 38 -9.12 8.13 -0.95
N GLN A 39 -7.89 8.59 -0.72
CA GLN A 39 -6.74 8.23 -1.56
C GLN A 39 -6.21 6.80 -1.35
N ASP A 40 -6.65 6.12 -0.29
CA ASP A 40 -6.22 4.75 0.06
C ASP A 40 -7.27 3.72 -0.37
N ILE A 41 -8.37 4.16 -0.99
CA ILE A 41 -9.40 3.29 -1.56
C ILE A 41 -8.83 2.61 -2.82
N PRO A 42 -8.85 1.26 -2.89
CA PRO A 42 -8.37 0.53 -4.06
C PRO A 42 -9.09 0.90 -5.36
N PRO A 43 -8.42 0.75 -6.52
CA PRO A 43 -9.06 0.92 -7.82
C PRO A 43 -10.16 -0.13 -8.06
N ILE A 44 -11.10 0.18 -8.94
CA ILE A 44 -12.06 -0.82 -9.44
C ILE A 44 -11.37 -1.65 -10.49
N THR A 45 -11.53 -2.98 -10.42
CA THR A 45 -10.89 -3.89 -11.36
C THR A 45 -11.87 -4.71 -12.16
N TYR A 46 -11.49 -4.99 -13.40
CA TYR A 46 -12.29 -5.79 -14.31
C TYR A 46 -11.40 -6.60 -15.26
N VAL A 47 -11.99 -7.63 -15.85
CA VAL A 47 -11.33 -8.51 -16.83
C VAL A 47 -12.02 -8.35 -18.18
N GLU A 48 -11.25 -8.00 -19.21
CA GLU A 48 -11.74 -7.84 -20.57
C GLU A 48 -10.71 -8.45 -21.55
N GLY A 49 -11.17 -9.31 -22.45
CA GLY A 49 -10.29 -9.93 -23.46
C GLY A 49 -9.14 -10.76 -22.87
N GLY A 50 -9.33 -11.37 -21.70
CA GLY A 50 -8.28 -12.12 -20.99
C GLY A 50 -7.22 -11.26 -20.32
N LYS A 51 -7.42 -9.94 -20.31
CA LYS A 51 -6.57 -8.94 -19.65
C LYS A 51 -7.25 -8.39 -18.41
N ARG A 52 -6.46 -8.03 -17.40
CA ARG A 52 -6.95 -7.41 -16.17
C ARG A 52 -6.64 -5.93 -16.20
N TYR A 53 -7.60 -5.11 -15.80
CA TYR A 53 -7.46 -3.66 -15.75
C TYR A 53 -7.85 -3.13 -14.38
N ALA A 54 -7.25 -2.01 -14.00
CA ALA A 54 -7.69 -1.17 -12.90
C ALA A 54 -8.09 0.19 -13.45
N SER A 55 -9.25 0.66 -13.04
CA SER A 55 -9.69 2.02 -13.28
C SER A 55 -9.47 2.86 -12.01
N THR A 56 -9.12 4.13 -12.17
CA THR A 56 -9.07 5.14 -11.12
C THR A 56 -9.73 6.43 -11.59
N VAL A 57 -10.18 7.25 -10.64
CA VAL A 57 -10.79 8.55 -10.92
C VAL A 57 -10.06 9.67 -10.19
N ASP A 58 -9.95 10.82 -10.84
CA ASP A 58 -9.54 12.06 -10.23
C ASP A 58 -10.78 12.86 -9.83
N LEU A 59 -10.94 13.15 -8.55
CA LEU A 59 -12.04 13.96 -8.04
C LEU A 59 -11.51 15.30 -7.53
N ALA A 60 -12.22 16.38 -7.85
CA ALA A 60 -11.93 17.70 -7.32
C ALA A 60 -12.15 17.72 -5.79
N GLY A 61 -11.28 18.46 -5.09
CA GLY A 61 -11.50 18.87 -3.69
C GLY A 61 -11.96 20.33 -3.58
N GLY A 62 -12.17 20.81 -2.35
CA GLY A 62 -12.50 22.21 -2.09
C GLY A 62 -13.91 22.60 -2.55
N LEU A 63 -14.07 23.74 -3.20
CA LEU A 63 -15.39 24.26 -3.58
C LEU A 63 -16.13 23.42 -4.62
N ALA A 64 -15.40 22.61 -5.40
CA ALA A 64 -15.97 21.71 -6.42
C ALA A 64 -15.91 20.23 -5.98
N GLU A 65 -15.87 19.99 -4.67
CA GLU A 65 -15.65 18.66 -4.08
C GLU A 65 -16.53 17.56 -4.71
N GLY A 66 -15.89 16.47 -5.14
CA GLY A 66 -16.55 15.31 -5.75
C GLY A 66 -16.85 15.44 -7.24
N THR A 67 -16.51 16.56 -7.88
CA THR A 67 -16.60 16.68 -9.34
C THR A 67 -15.53 15.82 -10.00
N LEU A 68 -15.92 14.99 -10.97
CA LEU A 68 -14.99 14.19 -11.77
C LEU A 68 -14.11 15.09 -12.64
N LEU A 69 -12.79 14.94 -12.51
CA LEU A 69 -11.77 15.67 -13.27
C LEU A 69 -11.15 14.81 -14.37
N GLY A 70 -11.09 13.50 -14.19
CA GLY A 70 -10.49 12.57 -15.14
C GLY A 70 -10.64 11.13 -14.68
N GLU A 71 -10.44 10.22 -15.61
CA GLU A 71 -10.42 8.78 -15.38
C GLU A 71 -9.15 8.21 -16.01
N GLU A 72 -8.50 7.29 -15.32
CA GLU A 72 -7.32 6.59 -15.81
C GLU A 72 -7.58 5.08 -15.75
N VAL A 73 -7.26 4.39 -16.84
CA VAL A 73 -7.32 2.93 -16.91
C VAL A 73 -5.93 2.38 -17.11
N VAL A 74 -5.54 1.47 -16.22
CA VAL A 74 -4.22 0.85 -16.20
C VAL A 74 -4.36 -0.64 -16.46
N ASP A 75 -3.73 -1.12 -17.53
CA ASP A 75 -3.52 -2.56 -17.75
C ASP A 75 -2.66 -3.16 -16.62
N LEU A 76 -3.26 -4.09 -15.87
CA LEU A 76 -2.70 -4.87 -14.76
C LEU A 76 -2.53 -6.35 -15.12
N THR A 77 -2.50 -6.73 -16.40
CA THR A 77 -2.40 -8.14 -16.87
C THR A 77 -1.08 -8.82 -16.49
N VAL A 78 -0.29 -8.24 -15.60
CA VAL A 78 0.83 -8.93 -14.96
C VAL A 78 0.35 -9.74 -13.75
N GLU A 79 1.28 -10.50 -13.17
CA GLU A 79 1.07 -11.32 -11.97
C GLU A 79 0.42 -10.46 -10.86
N THR A 80 -0.81 -10.80 -10.50
CA THR A 80 -1.60 -10.14 -9.45
C THR A 80 -2.05 -11.21 -8.47
N LEU A 81 -2.13 -10.85 -7.18
CA LEU A 81 -2.71 -11.75 -6.19
C LEU A 81 -4.21 -11.87 -6.48
N GLU A 82 -4.74 -13.08 -6.45
CA GLU A 82 -6.19 -13.30 -6.57
C GLU A 82 -6.91 -12.63 -5.38
N ASP A 83 -8.04 -11.96 -5.68
CA ASP A 83 -9.15 -11.65 -4.77
C ASP A 83 -8.96 -10.62 -3.64
N GLN A 84 -8.03 -9.66 -3.72
CA GLN A 84 -7.96 -8.58 -2.71
C GLN A 84 -9.00 -7.46 -2.91
N TRP A 85 -9.50 -7.28 -4.14
CA TRP A 85 -10.21 -6.07 -4.55
C TRP A 85 -11.67 -6.28 -4.92
N ASP A 86 -12.17 -7.52 -4.92
CA ASP A 86 -13.55 -7.81 -5.33
C ASP A 86 -14.59 -7.10 -4.45
N SER A 87 -14.29 -6.94 -3.16
CA SER A 87 -15.12 -6.17 -2.23
C SER A 87 -15.23 -4.68 -2.61
N TRP A 88 -14.32 -4.18 -3.44
CA TRP A 88 -14.31 -2.80 -3.93
C TRP A 88 -14.98 -2.63 -5.29
N ASN A 89 -15.38 -3.71 -5.98
CA ASN A 89 -16.10 -3.57 -7.24
C ASN A 89 -17.58 -3.24 -7.01
N GLU A 90 -18.19 -3.76 -5.95
CA GLU A 90 -19.60 -3.53 -5.64
C GLU A 90 -19.81 -2.31 -4.72
N PRO A 91 -20.65 -1.32 -5.09
CA PRO A 91 -20.88 -0.12 -4.27
C PRO A 91 -21.32 -0.38 -2.83
N GLN A 92 -22.18 -1.38 -2.61
CA GLN A 92 -22.64 -1.73 -1.26
C GLN A 92 -21.52 -2.30 -0.41
N LYS A 93 -20.72 -3.22 -0.96
CA LYS A 93 -19.55 -3.79 -0.27
C LYS A 93 -18.51 -2.72 0.03
N ARG A 94 -18.30 -1.76 -0.87
CA ARG A 94 -17.46 -0.58 -0.64
C ARG A 94 -17.92 0.25 0.53
N LEU A 95 -19.20 0.61 0.55
CA LEU A 95 -19.77 1.40 1.64
C LEU A 95 -19.61 0.66 2.98
N SER A 96 -19.93 -0.63 3.02
CA SER A 96 -19.72 -1.45 4.22
C SER A 96 -18.26 -1.54 4.64
N ALA A 97 -17.32 -1.67 3.69
CA ALA A 97 -15.89 -1.72 3.98
C ALA A 97 -15.33 -0.42 4.57
N LEU A 98 -15.94 0.73 4.22
CA LEU A 98 -15.60 2.03 4.82
C LEU A 98 -16.20 2.19 6.22
N GLU A 99 -17.39 1.62 6.46
CA GLU A 99 -18.10 1.73 7.73
C GLU A 99 -17.56 0.82 8.83
N ILE A 100 -16.88 -0.28 8.48
CA ILE A 100 -16.35 -1.24 9.45
C ILE A 100 -14.93 -0.87 9.87
N TYR A 101 -14.76 -0.53 11.15
CA TYR A 101 -13.43 -0.47 11.77
C TYR A 101 -12.87 -1.89 11.93
N LYS A 102 -11.64 -2.11 11.47
CA LYS A 102 -10.89 -3.34 11.73
C LYS A 102 -9.84 -3.08 12.83
N PRO A 103 -9.87 -3.83 13.95
CA PRO A 103 -8.80 -3.80 14.95
C PRO A 103 -7.44 -4.15 14.36
N LEU A 104 -6.36 -3.64 14.97
CA LEU A 104 -5.00 -3.87 14.46
C LEU A 104 -4.63 -5.36 14.43
N ASP A 105 -5.00 -6.13 15.45
CA ASP A 105 -4.73 -7.57 15.50
C ASP A 105 -5.38 -8.32 14.31
N GLU A 106 -6.58 -7.92 13.90
CA GLU A 106 -7.26 -8.51 12.73
C GLU A 106 -6.55 -8.12 11.42
N ILE A 107 -6.02 -6.90 11.34
CA ILE A 107 -5.23 -6.44 10.20
C ILE A 107 -3.92 -7.21 10.13
N GLU A 108 -3.22 -7.39 11.25
CA GLU A 108 -1.97 -8.17 11.33
C GLU A 108 -2.18 -9.63 10.89
N GLU A 109 -3.29 -10.25 11.28
CA GLU A 109 -3.67 -11.60 10.85
C GLU A 109 -3.99 -11.65 9.34
N GLN A 110 -4.71 -10.68 8.80
CA GLN A 110 -4.97 -10.57 7.36
C GLN A 110 -3.67 -10.39 6.57
N ASP A 111 -2.76 -9.56 7.07
CA ASP A 111 -1.48 -9.27 6.43
C ASP A 111 -0.48 -10.41 6.55
N MET A 112 -0.56 -11.22 7.60
CA MET A 112 0.14 -12.50 7.67
C MET A 112 -0.34 -13.46 6.57
N ARG A 113 -1.64 -13.63 6.38
CA ARG A 113 -2.19 -14.50 5.32
C ARG A 113 -1.80 -14.00 3.93
N LEU A 114 -1.87 -12.70 3.72
CA LEU A 114 -1.43 -12.05 2.49
C LEU A 114 0.06 -12.30 2.23
N ARG A 115 0.90 -12.17 3.25
CA ARG A 115 2.35 -12.42 3.15
C ARG A 115 2.66 -13.87 2.77
N ILE A 116 1.89 -14.83 3.27
CA ILE A 116 1.95 -16.24 2.87
C ILE A 116 1.58 -16.39 1.38
N GLN A 117 0.46 -15.80 0.95
CA GLN A 117 0.04 -15.81 -0.46
C GLN A 117 1.09 -15.21 -1.40
N ILE A 118 1.71 -14.08 -1.01
CA ILE A 118 2.82 -13.47 -1.76
C ILE A 118 3.97 -14.45 -1.90
N ARG A 119 4.39 -15.10 -0.81
CA ARG A 119 5.49 -16.08 -0.86
C ARG A 119 5.17 -17.22 -1.83
N ASP A 120 3.99 -17.80 -1.71
CA ASP A 120 3.58 -18.97 -2.49
C ASP A 120 3.46 -18.62 -3.98
N LEU A 121 2.95 -17.44 -4.30
CA LEU A 121 2.94 -16.89 -5.66
C LEU A 121 4.37 -16.71 -6.19
N VAL A 122 5.25 -16.07 -5.42
CA VAL A 122 6.66 -15.86 -5.80
C VAL A 122 7.37 -17.18 -6.08
N GLN A 123 7.14 -18.20 -5.26
CA GLN A 123 7.69 -19.54 -5.47
C GLN A 123 7.14 -20.20 -6.73
N THR A 124 5.84 -20.09 -6.97
CA THR A 124 5.17 -20.62 -8.17
C THR A 124 5.77 -20.00 -9.45
N ILE A 125 5.94 -18.68 -9.46
CA ILE A 125 6.53 -17.96 -10.59
C ILE A 125 8.01 -18.32 -10.76
N ALA A 126 8.77 -18.41 -9.66
CA ALA A 126 10.17 -18.82 -9.71
C ALA A 126 10.34 -20.22 -10.31
N LYS A 127 9.48 -21.18 -9.90
CA LYS A 127 9.45 -22.55 -10.44
C LYS A 127 9.10 -22.55 -11.92
N SER A 128 8.06 -21.82 -12.32
CA SER A 128 7.64 -21.69 -13.73
C SER A 128 8.76 -21.11 -14.62
N LYS A 129 9.49 -20.12 -14.10
CA LYS A 129 10.61 -19.48 -14.82
C LYS A 129 11.95 -20.24 -14.69
N GLY A 130 12.02 -21.30 -13.88
CA GLY A 130 13.24 -22.08 -13.64
C GLY A 130 14.40 -21.27 -13.04
N ARG A 131 14.11 -20.17 -12.33
CA ARG A 131 15.14 -19.27 -11.76
C ARG A 131 14.61 -18.50 -10.55
N ASN A 132 15.52 -18.03 -9.71
CA ASN A 132 15.19 -17.06 -8.67
C ASN A 132 14.68 -15.76 -9.28
N ILE A 133 13.61 -15.22 -8.70
CA ILE A 133 13.02 -13.95 -9.08
C ILE A 133 13.14 -12.95 -7.94
N LYS A 134 13.09 -11.66 -8.28
CA LYS A 134 12.79 -10.58 -7.34
C LYS A 134 11.36 -10.13 -7.57
N THR A 135 10.76 -9.58 -6.54
CA THR A 135 9.39 -9.07 -6.61
C THR A 135 9.37 -7.62 -6.18
N LEU A 136 8.76 -6.77 -7.00
CA LEU A 136 8.48 -5.38 -6.66
C LEU A 136 7.03 -5.28 -6.21
N ILE A 137 6.82 -4.74 -5.02
CA ILE A 137 5.50 -4.46 -4.46
C ILE A 137 5.45 -2.95 -4.23
N VAL A 138 4.44 -2.31 -4.81
CA VAL A 138 4.17 -0.88 -4.60
C VAL A 138 2.98 -0.78 -3.65
N THR A 139 3.18 -0.13 -2.51
CA THR A 139 2.17 0.04 -1.45
C THR A 139 2.50 1.29 -0.64
N HIS A 140 1.60 1.74 0.23
CA HIS A 140 1.84 2.85 1.13
C HIS A 140 2.62 2.37 2.36
N GLY A 141 3.33 3.31 2.98
CA GLY A 141 4.26 2.96 4.05
C GLY A 141 3.59 2.35 5.31
N GLY A 142 2.30 2.61 5.56
CA GLY A 142 1.57 2.02 6.69
C GLY A 142 1.35 0.52 6.51
N LYS A 143 1.12 0.06 5.28
CA LYS A 143 1.03 -1.36 4.94
C LYS A 143 2.33 -2.11 5.21
N ILE A 144 3.48 -1.48 5.01
CA ILE A 144 4.79 -2.08 5.27
C ILE A 144 4.92 -2.49 6.74
N ASN A 145 4.41 -1.69 7.68
CA ASN A 145 4.51 -1.98 9.12
C ASN A 145 3.85 -3.31 9.50
N THR A 146 2.64 -3.55 8.99
CA THR A 146 1.82 -4.74 9.27
C THR A 146 2.28 -5.95 8.47
N LEU A 147 2.72 -5.75 7.22
CA LEU A 147 3.38 -6.79 6.42
C LEU A 147 4.73 -7.23 6.98
N THR A 148 5.44 -6.41 7.73
CA THR A 148 6.76 -6.79 8.27
C THR A 148 6.74 -7.09 9.77
N GLY A 149 5.68 -6.66 10.48
CA GLY A 149 5.66 -6.65 11.95
C GLY A 149 6.58 -5.59 12.56
N HIS A 150 7.18 -4.71 11.75
CA HIS A 150 8.08 -3.66 12.20
C HIS A 150 7.40 -2.31 12.06
N TYR A 151 6.80 -1.84 13.15
CA TYR A 151 6.18 -0.52 13.23
C TYR A 151 7.26 0.57 13.20
N ARG A 152 7.43 1.20 12.03
CA ARG A 152 8.35 2.32 11.84
C ARG A 152 7.57 3.53 11.37
N THR A 153 7.13 4.33 12.32
CA THR A 153 6.31 5.53 12.15
C THR A 153 7.18 6.79 12.16
N ARG A 154 6.62 7.93 11.78
CA ARG A 154 7.27 9.22 12.00
C ARG A 154 6.64 9.90 13.19
N LEU A 155 7.44 10.18 14.21
CA LEU A 155 6.99 10.83 15.43
C LEU A 155 7.59 12.23 15.55
N GLU A 156 6.83 13.17 16.12
CA GLU A 156 7.35 14.44 16.62
C GLU A 156 7.14 14.55 18.13
N LEU A 157 8.06 15.22 18.82
CA LEU A 157 7.93 15.47 20.24
C LEU A 157 7.12 16.75 20.43
N ASN A 158 5.91 16.62 20.98
CA ASN A 158 5.02 17.72 21.28
C ASN A 158 4.69 17.72 22.78
N ASN A 159 4.99 18.81 23.49
CA ASN A 159 4.77 18.95 24.93
C ASN A 159 5.27 17.76 25.79
N GLY A 160 6.45 17.20 25.43
CA GLY A 160 7.07 16.09 26.15
C GLY A 160 6.47 14.71 25.83
N LYS A 161 5.55 14.60 24.87
CA LYS A 161 4.98 13.34 24.39
C LYS A 161 5.24 13.15 22.91
N TRP A 162 5.51 11.91 22.51
CA TRP A 162 5.61 11.57 21.10
C TRP A 162 4.22 11.51 20.47
N GLU A 163 4.04 12.26 19.39
CA GLU A 163 2.84 12.26 18.58
C GLU A 163 3.16 11.74 17.19
N LEU A 164 2.27 10.91 16.64
CA LEU A 164 2.43 10.36 15.30
C LEU A 164 2.09 11.42 14.25
N THR A 165 3.05 11.71 13.37
CA THR A 165 2.90 12.64 12.25
C THR A 165 2.74 11.92 10.91
N SER A 166 3.23 10.67 10.81
CA SER A 166 3.03 9.80 9.65
C SER A 166 2.92 8.35 10.09
N SER A 167 2.04 7.61 9.42
CA SER A 167 1.85 6.17 9.58
C SER A 167 3.10 5.37 9.19
N SER A 168 4.09 6.03 8.57
CA SER A 168 5.33 5.41 8.12
C SER A 168 6.50 6.40 8.10
N CYS A 169 7.70 5.90 8.36
CA CYS A 169 8.94 6.66 8.24
C CYS A 169 9.40 6.84 6.78
N PHE A 170 8.95 5.95 5.88
CA PHE A 170 9.28 5.96 4.46
C PHE A 170 8.79 7.25 3.78
N ALA A 171 9.63 7.85 2.94
CA ALA A 171 9.19 8.91 2.06
C ALA A 171 8.46 8.32 0.85
N ASN A 172 7.73 9.14 0.11
CA ASN A 172 7.09 8.69 -1.13
C ASN A 172 8.16 8.20 -2.10
N LEU A 173 7.88 7.05 -2.73
CA LEU A 173 8.80 6.34 -3.64
C LEU A 173 10.06 5.74 -2.98
N SER A 174 10.24 5.90 -1.66
CA SER A 174 11.29 5.19 -0.95
C SER A 174 11.08 3.68 -1.09
N SER A 175 12.18 2.96 -1.25
CA SER A 175 12.18 1.50 -1.35
C SER A 175 13.04 0.85 -0.26
N ALA A 176 12.59 -0.31 0.21
CA ALA A 176 13.35 -1.23 1.06
C ALA A 176 13.29 -2.63 0.46
N VAL A 177 14.29 -3.44 0.79
CA VAL A 177 14.42 -4.81 0.28
C VAL A 177 14.21 -5.78 1.44
N TYR A 178 13.36 -6.78 1.21
CA TYR A 178 13.09 -7.84 2.16
C TYR A 178 13.33 -9.20 1.51
N LYS A 179 13.68 -10.18 2.34
CA LYS A 179 13.72 -11.61 1.98
C LYS A 179 12.78 -12.37 2.89
N PHE A 180 12.11 -13.38 2.36
CA PHE A 180 11.46 -14.37 3.22
C PHE A 180 12.53 -15.07 4.07
N SER A 181 12.31 -15.19 5.37
CA SER A 181 13.20 -15.89 6.29
C SER A 181 13.38 -17.35 5.89
N SER A 182 12.31 -17.97 5.39
CA SER A 182 12.26 -19.34 4.91
C SER A 182 11.23 -19.51 3.80
N ALA A 183 11.46 -20.50 2.93
CA ALA A 183 10.50 -20.93 1.92
C ALA A 183 9.27 -21.62 2.50
N THR A 184 9.33 -22.11 3.74
CA THR A 184 8.28 -22.96 4.34
C THR A 184 7.80 -22.47 5.70
N ASP A 185 8.29 -21.33 6.19
CA ASP A 185 7.87 -20.78 7.49
C ASP A 185 6.36 -20.50 7.51
N GLU A 186 5.65 -20.90 8.57
CA GLU A 186 4.19 -20.82 8.61
C GLU A 186 3.65 -19.39 8.53
N LYS A 187 4.45 -18.39 8.91
CA LYS A 187 4.06 -16.96 8.93
C LYS A 187 4.64 -16.15 7.77
N ALA A 188 5.44 -16.79 6.93
CA ALA A 188 6.20 -16.19 5.86
C ALA A 188 6.95 -14.91 6.31
N GLU A 189 7.67 -14.98 7.43
CA GLU A 189 8.35 -13.80 8.00
C GLU A 189 9.28 -13.12 6.97
N LEU A 190 9.26 -11.79 6.95
CA LEU A 190 10.11 -10.96 6.10
C LEU A 190 11.26 -10.38 6.91
N VAL A 191 12.47 -10.66 6.48
CA VAL A 191 13.70 -10.10 7.04
C VAL A 191 14.20 -9.02 6.11
N GLU A 192 14.39 -7.81 6.63
CA GLU A 192 14.98 -6.72 5.87
C GLU A 192 16.42 -7.03 5.46
N VAL A 193 16.77 -6.64 4.25
CA VAL A 193 18.11 -6.81 3.68
C VAL A 193 18.86 -5.49 3.80
N ASP A 194 20.08 -5.56 4.35
CA ASP A 194 20.96 -4.42 4.48
C ASP A 194 21.23 -3.74 3.13
N GLU A 195 21.50 -2.44 3.21
CA GLU A 195 21.90 -1.65 2.05
C GLU A 195 23.13 -2.27 1.37
N SER A 196 23.05 -2.42 0.06
CA SER A 196 24.17 -2.86 -0.76
C SER A 196 24.21 -2.06 -2.05
N GLU A 197 25.42 -1.88 -2.58
CA GLU A 197 25.64 -1.25 -3.88
C GLU A 197 24.84 -1.96 -4.98
N TYR A 198 24.72 -3.29 -4.90
CA TYR A 198 23.92 -4.09 -5.81
C TYR A 198 22.45 -3.66 -5.84
N HIS A 199 21.82 -3.45 -4.68
CA HIS A 199 20.42 -3.01 -4.61
C HIS A 199 20.28 -1.53 -4.97
N ALA A 200 21.23 -0.68 -4.58
CA ALA A 200 21.24 0.73 -4.97
C ALA A 200 21.34 0.91 -6.50
N GLN A 201 22.15 0.09 -7.19
CA GLN A 201 22.22 0.10 -8.66
C GLN A 201 20.89 -0.35 -9.32
N LEU A 202 20.13 -1.23 -8.66
CA LEU A 202 18.86 -1.75 -9.19
C LEU A 202 17.67 -0.81 -8.93
N LEU A 203 17.62 -0.22 -7.75
CA LEU A 203 16.50 0.57 -7.24
C LEU A 203 16.73 2.08 -7.37
N GLY A 204 17.96 2.49 -7.68
CA GLY A 204 18.35 3.89 -7.84
C GLY A 204 18.52 4.62 -6.50
N SER A 205 18.52 5.95 -6.59
CA SER A 205 18.72 6.85 -5.45
C SER A 205 17.63 6.79 -4.38
N ASP A 206 16.48 6.19 -4.70
CA ASP A 206 15.31 6.11 -3.82
C ASP A 206 15.36 4.87 -2.90
N TYR A 207 16.41 4.06 -2.98
CA TYR A 207 16.69 3.01 -2.02
C TYR A 207 17.14 3.63 -0.69
N GLN A 208 16.35 3.40 0.35
CA GLN A 208 16.63 3.93 1.69
C GLN A 208 16.57 2.81 2.71
N ARG A 209 17.57 2.74 3.58
CA ARG A 209 17.43 2.09 4.88
C ARG A 209 16.47 2.91 5.74
N PRO A 210 15.33 2.35 6.17
CA PRO A 210 14.50 2.98 7.17
C PRO A 210 15.33 3.16 8.44
N ARG A 211 15.21 4.34 9.05
CA ARG A 211 15.95 4.67 10.26
C ARG A 211 15.64 3.65 11.36
N GLY A 212 16.68 3.07 11.97
CA GLY A 212 16.58 2.17 13.11
C GLY A 212 16.59 2.88 14.47
N PHE A 213 16.23 4.16 14.53
CA PHE A 213 16.27 4.91 15.78
C PHE A 213 14.98 4.69 16.57
N THR A 214 15.11 4.16 17.79
CA THR A 214 14.02 4.13 18.77
C THR A 214 13.76 5.54 19.30
N TYR A 215 12.52 5.99 19.25
CA TYR A 215 12.11 7.26 19.84
C TYR A 215 12.03 7.13 21.36
N ILE A 216 12.86 7.87 22.10
CA ILE A 216 12.90 7.86 23.57
C ILE A 216 12.36 9.19 24.08
N ASP A 217 11.36 9.16 24.96
CA ASP A 217 10.79 10.36 25.58
C ASP A 217 11.67 10.93 26.72
N SER A 218 11.28 12.08 27.28
CA SER A 218 12.02 12.75 28.35
C SER A 218 12.11 11.93 29.66
N SER A 219 11.30 10.89 29.80
CA SER A 219 11.33 9.94 30.93
C SER A 219 12.28 8.76 30.70
N GLY A 220 12.89 8.66 29.51
CA GLY A 220 13.74 7.55 29.11
C GLY A 220 12.96 6.35 28.56
N LYS A 221 11.66 6.47 28.33
CA LYS A 221 10.80 5.38 27.83
C LYS A 221 10.73 5.43 26.31
N ALA A 222 10.81 4.27 25.67
CA ALA A 222 10.59 4.14 24.24
C ALA A 222 9.11 4.39 23.88
N ALA A 223 8.88 5.06 22.75
CA ALA A 223 7.54 5.21 22.18
C ALA A 223 6.99 3.83 21.77
N ASP A 224 5.72 3.57 22.10
CA ASP A 224 5.01 2.40 21.62
C ASP A 224 4.43 2.69 20.23
N GLU A 225 5.25 2.51 19.20
CA GLU A 225 4.88 2.81 17.81
C GLU A 225 3.70 1.96 17.32
N ARG A 226 3.54 0.74 17.83
CA ARG A 226 2.40 -0.12 17.51
C ARG A 226 1.11 0.47 18.07
N GLN A 227 1.12 0.86 19.35
CA GLN A 227 -0.03 1.53 19.96
C GLN A 227 -0.36 2.86 19.27
N LEU A 228 0.65 3.65 18.93
CA LEU A 228 0.45 4.92 18.21
C LEU A 228 -0.15 4.69 16.81
N TYR A 229 0.30 3.64 16.11
CA TYR A 229 -0.27 3.25 14.82
C TYR A 229 -1.72 2.77 14.93
N GLU A 230 -2.07 1.99 15.96
CA GLU A 230 -3.45 1.59 16.24
C GLU A 230 -4.35 2.80 16.51
N MET A 231 -3.90 3.73 17.34
CA MET A 231 -4.61 4.99 17.59
C MET A 231 -4.81 5.80 16.31
N PHE A 232 -3.79 5.84 15.44
CA PHE A 232 -3.87 6.49 14.14
C PHE A 232 -4.93 5.85 13.23
N LEU A 233 -5.00 4.52 13.15
CA LEU A 233 -6.02 3.81 12.38
C LEU A 233 -7.43 4.13 12.88
N LYS A 234 -7.62 4.12 14.21
CA LYS A 234 -8.90 4.45 14.84
C LYS A 234 -9.32 5.88 14.51
N LYS A 235 -8.43 6.86 14.71
CA LYS A 235 -8.70 8.27 14.41
C LYS A 235 -9.03 8.48 12.94
N THR A 236 -8.26 7.85 12.05
CA THR A 236 -8.48 7.89 10.60
C THR A 236 -9.86 7.33 10.23
N HIS A 237 -10.27 6.22 10.85
CA HIS A 237 -11.60 5.66 10.65
C HIS A 237 -12.69 6.63 11.11
N GLU A 238 -12.57 7.23 12.30
CA GLU A 238 -13.52 8.23 12.80
C GLU A 238 -13.65 9.43 11.85
N GLU A 239 -12.54 9.91 11.28
CA GLU A 239 -12.52 10.98 10.27
C GLU A 239 -13.26 10.58 8.98
N VAL A 240 -13.08 9.34 8.51
CA VAL A 240 -13.76 8.81 7.32
C VAL A 240 -15.27 8.69 7.56
N ILE A 241 -15.68 8.17 8.72
CA ILE A 241 -17.09 8.08 9.11
C ILE A 241 -17.72 9.47 9.19
N ALA A 242 -17.02 10.46 9.77
CA ALA A 242 -17.50 11.83 9.84
C ALA A 242 -17.70 12.46 8.45
N ARG A 243 -16.96 11.98 7.44
CA ARG A 243 -17.05 12.42 6.05
C ARG A 243 -17.91 11.51 5.17
N LYS A 244 -18.63 10.54 5.73
CA LYS A 244 -19.38 9.58 4.92
C LYS A 244 -20.45 10.19 4.03
N SER A 245 -20.92 11.39 4.39
CA SER A 245 -21.90 12.16 3.64
C SER A 245 -21.29 13.16 2.66
N THR A 246 -19.96 13.25 2.53
CA THR A 246 -19.35 14.21 1.62
C THR A 246 -19.57 13.82 0.15
N PRO A 247 -19.74 14.81 -0.76
CA PRO A 247 -19.93 14.55 -2.18
C PRO A 247 -18.81 13.70 -2.77
N ILE A 248 -17.55 13.92 -2.37
CA ILE A 248 -16.39 13.18 -2.88
C ILE A 248 -16.42 11.70 -2.51
N LEU A 249 -16.78 11.34 -1.27
CA LEU A 249 -16.84 9.95 -0.88
C LEU A 249 -18.01 9.26 -1.57
N TRP A 250 -19.16 9.94 -1.68
CA TRP A 250 -20.31 9.41 -2.42
C TRP A 250 -20.03 9.20 -3.90
N ALA A 251 -19.35 10.16 -4.55
CA ALA A 251 -18.95 10.03 -5.94
C ALA A 251 -18.04 8.80 -6.14
N LEU A 252 -17.05 8.61 -5.27
CA LEU A 252 -16.12 7.49 -5.34
C LEU A 252 -16.79 6.13 -5.05
N VAL A 253 -17.71 6.06 -4.08
CA VAL A 253 -18.44 4.83 -3.75
C VAL A 253 -19.42 4.43 -4.85
N ARG A 254 -20.01 5.39 -5.56
CA ARG A 254 -21.02 5.13 -6.60
C ARG A 254 -20.42 4.89 -7.98
N TRP A 255 -19.20 5.34 -8.22
CA TRP A 255 -18.52 5.11 -9.48
C TRP A 255 -18.38 3.60 -9.74
N ASP A 256 -18.74 3.12 -10.92
CA ASP A 256 -18.86 1.70 -11.25
C ASP A 256 -17.70 1.17 -12.09
N GLY A 257 -16.68 2.00 -12.34
CA GLY A 257 -15.48 1.59 -13.07
C GLY A 257 -15.58 1.75 -14.57
N THR A 258 -16.71 2.24 -15.11
CA THR A 258 -16.85 2.42 -16.55
C THR A 258 -16.21 3.72 -16.99
N ALA A 259 -15.25 3.62 -17.91
CA ALA A 259 -14.85 4.75 -18.72
C ALA A 259 -16.03 5.14 -19.61
N CYS A 260 -16.54 6.37 -19.49
CA CYS A 260 -17.52 6.90 -20.44
C CYS A 260 -16.95 7.03 -21.86
#